data_AF-A0A818XYK9-F1
#
_entry.id   AF-A0A818XYK9-F1
#
_cell.length_a   1.000
_cell.length_b   1.000
_cell.length_c   1.000
_cell.angle_alpha   90.00
_cell.angle_beta   90.00
_cell.angle_gamma   90.00
#
_symmetry.space_group_name_H-M   'P 1'
#
loop_
_entity.id
_entity.type
_entity.pdbx_description
1 polymer ?
#
loop_
_entity_poly.entity_id
_entity_poly.type
_entity_poly.pdbx_seq_one_letter_code
_entity_poly.pdbx_strand_id
1 'polypeptide(L)'
;KARKHTDDSDDDEDFKDLQPARDPTPTIDRKHRFFIGKDYSNAYEKDFEALDKYSEDYIARDSVPRMPWHDEALVVFGSVARDVARHFIQRWNIHKCEKNLENDNYPFLLPKSYDDAEDLNVRNWKDFLESKPFHVDAQCVRSVGPWSIGTKSVENSIQNAYIQMIDAAKHFIYIENQFFITIAQDSQVRNQLADTLFRRIERAHQLHEKFRIYVVLPLLPGFDNINAVQAVLFFIMRSIIKGDSSLIKRLERAGILADDYISFFGMRNHDILMGRLVSEIIYVHSKLMIIDDHMAICGSANINDRSLLGQRDSEFCIVINDREEEKGQFNGKEVLVGKFCSSWRKRLFAMLLGILFENPNDIDVADPVSDEFYHYFRDVARKNTLIYEEVFATLPTDRVKGFDQVDSYTQAPKMKDTDPLQAQQKLKGIQGLVVAYPLYFLDNEDYLPSLRTPEGLVPNITWT
;
A
#
# COMPACT_ATOMS: atom_id res chain seq x y z
N LYS A 1 -34.43 -64.21 -30.22
CA LYS A 1 -33.60 -64.98 -31.19
C LYS A 1 -32.40 -64.09 -31.53
N ALA A 2 -31.13 -64.42 -31.32
CA ALA A 2 -30.44 -65.57 -30.79
C ALA A 2 -29.05 -65.10 -30.30
N ARG A 3 -28.51 -65.78 -29.28
CA ARG A 3 -27.13 -65.66 -28.77
C ARG A 3 -26.11 -66.07 -29.83
N LYS A 4 -24.88 -65.57 -29.69
CA LYS A 4 -23.67 -66.39 -29.83
C LYS A 4 -22.51 -65.82 -29.02
N HIS A 5 -22.08 -66.62 -28.03
CA HIS A 5 -20.76 -66.65 -27.43
C HIS A 5 -19.78 -67.29 -28.42
N THR A 6 -18.51 -66.88 -28.34
CA THR A 6 -17.32 -67.75 -28.41
C THR A 6 -16.22 -67.11 -27.57
N ASP A 7 -15.81 -67.82 -26.51
CA ASP A 7 -14.51 -67.71 -25.84
C ASP A 7 -13.42 -68.39 -26.69
N ASP A 8 -12.16 -68.02 -26.45
CA ASP A 8 -10.91 -68.83 -26.46
C ASP A 8 -9.74 -67.81 -26.48
N SER A 9 -9.07 -67.50 -25.36
CA SER A 9 -8.03 -68.25 -24.62
C SER A 9 -6.60 -67.80 -25.01
N ASP A 10 -5.87 -67.37 -23.97
CA ASP A 10 -4.42 -67.48 -23.74
C ASP A 10 -3.45 -66.69 -24.65
N ASP A 11 -2.81 -65.65 -24.11
CA ASP A 11 -1.44 -65.77 -23.57
C ASP A 11 -0.95 -64.45 -22.95
N ASP A 12 -0.41 -64.56 -21.75
CA ASP A 12 0.25 -63.54 -20.96
C ASP A 12 1.60 -63.10 -21.58
N GLU A 13 2.09 -61.96 -21.09
CA GLU A 13 3.43 -61.36 -21.27
C GLU A 13 3.63 -60.38 -22.44
N ASP A 14 3.33 -59.10 -22.19
CA ASP A 14 4.44 -58.13 -22.09
C ASP A 14 4.02 -56.88 -21.27
N PHE A 15 4.35 -56.90 -19.98
CA PHE A 15 4.38 -55.71 -19.12
C PHE A 15 5.64 -54.90 -19.45
N LYS A 16 5.59 -53.99 -20.43
CA LYS A 16 6.56 -52.89 -20.60
C LYS A 16 6.02 -51.84 -21.56
N ASP A 17 5.48 -50.77 -20.95
CA ASP A 17 5.27 -49.41 -21.48
C ASP A 17 3.87 -48.85 -21.17
N LEU A 18 3.54 -48.80 -19.86
CA LEU A 18 2.59 -47.82 -19.35
C LEU A 18 3.39 -46.62 -18.83
N GLN A 19 3.87 -45.78 -19.75
CA GLN A 19 4.16 -44.40 -19.38
C GLN A 19 2.83 -43.73 -19.01
N PRO A 20 2.71 -43.09 -17.83
CA PRO A 20 1.52 -42.30 -17.54
C PRO A 20 1.44 -41.20 -18.60
N ALA A 21 0.30 -41.14 -19.29
CA ALA A 21 -0.02 -40.06 -20.20
C ALA A 21 0.27 -38.74 -19.49
N ARG A 22 1.16 -37.92 -20.07
CA ARG A 22 1.35 -36.54 -19.63
C ARG A 22 0.00 -35.85 -19.78
N ASP A 23 -0.64 -35.62 -18.64
CA ASP A 23 -1.82 -34.76 -18.53
C ASP A 23 -1.45 -33.42 -19.20
N PRO A 24 -2.23 -32.91 -20.18
CA PRO A 24 -1.92 -31.64 -20.79
C PRO A 24 -1.92 -30.59 -19.69
N THR A 25 -0.75 -30.01 -19.45
CA THR A 25 -0.54 -28.86 -18.57
C THR A 25 -1.70 -27.89 -18.78
N PRO A 26 -2.38 -27.41 -17.72
CA PRO A 26 -3.44 -26.43 -17.87
C PRO A 26 -2.85 -25.18 -18.53
N THR A 27 -2.97 -25.11 -19.85
CA THR A 27 -2.50 -23.97 -20.62
C THR A 27 -3.56 -22.91 -20.41
N ILE A 28 -3.30 -21.99 -19.47
CA ILE A 28 -4.10 -20.78 -19.30
C ILE A 28 -4.14 -20.10 -20.67
N ASP A 29 -5.30 -20.18 -21.33
CA ASP A 29 -5.57 -19.63 -22.66
C ASP A 29 -5.11 -18.17 -22.71
N ARG A 30 -4.24 -17.86 -23.69
CA ARG A 30 -3.66 -16.52 -23.85
C ARG A 30 -4.71 -15.43 -24.06
N LYS A 31 -5.92 -15.78 -24.53
CA LYS A 31 -7.00 -14.81 -24.79
C LYS A 31 -7.64 -14.23 -23.53
N HIS A 32 -7.39 -14.81 -22.35
CA HIS A 32 -8.07 -14.45 -21.09
C HIS A 32 -7.10 -13.98 -19.98
N ARG A 33 -5.87 -13.57 -20.32
CA ARG A 33 -4.88 -13.07 -19.34
C ARG A 33 -5.01 -11.56 -19.16
N PHE A 34 -5.26 -11.12 -17.92
CA PHE A 34 -5.24 -9.69 -17.56
C PHE A 34 -3.84 -9.08 -17.61
N PHE A 35 -2.84 -9.79 -17.07
CA PHE A 35 -1.46 -9.32 -16.99
C PHE A 35 -0.58 -10.08 -17.99
N ILE A 36 -0.13 -9.41 -19.06
CA ILE A 36 0.60 -10.02 -20.19
C ILE A 36 2.12 -9.85 -20.01
N GLY A 37 2.87 -10.94 -20.16
CA GLY A 37 4.34 -10.91 -20.12
C GLY A 37 4.87 -10.33 -18.81
N LYS A 38 5.70 -9.29 -18.90
CA LYS A 38 6.32 -8.60 -17.78
C LYS A 38 5.30 -7.98 -16.81
N ASP A 39 4.08 -7.68 -17.26
CA ASP A 39 3.02 -7.12 -16.41
C ASP A 39 2.55 -8.09 -15.31
N TYR A 40 2.82 -9.40 -15.46
CA TYR A 40 2.68 -10.35 -14.36
C TYR A 40 3.97 -10.40 -13.56
N SER A 41 3.97 -9.74 -12.41
CA SER A 41 5.16 -9.49 -11.60
C SER A 41 4.97 -9.84 -10.12
N ASN A 42 6.08 -10.13 -9.45
CA ASN A 42 6.18 -10.24 -8.01
C ASN A 42 7.56 -9.75 -7.57
N ALA A 43 7.58 -8.61 -6.86
CA ALA A 43 8.82 -7.91 -6.52
C ALA A 43 9.68 -8.62 -5.48
N TYR A 44 9.11 -9.55 -4.70
CA TYR A 44 9.88 -10.37 -3.75
C TYR A 44 10.61 -11.53 -4.43
N GLU A 45 10.08 -11.97 -5.56
CA GLU A 45 10.59 -13.14 -6.29
C GLU A 45 11.68 -12.74 -7.27
N LYS A 46 11.44 -11.65 -8.02
CA LYS A 46 12.37 -11.19 -9.04
C LYS A 46 12.08 -9.76 -9.50
N ASP A 47 13.10 -8.91 -9.58
CA ASP A 47 13.00 -7.60 -10.24
C ASP A 47 12.88 -7.74 -11.77
N PHE A 48 12.40 -6.68 -12.43
CA PHE A 48 12.22 -6.62 -13.86
C PHE A 48 13.54 -6.77 -14.62
N GLU A 49 13.55 -7.65 -15.62
CA GLU A 49 14.68 -7.83 -16.54
C GLU A 49 14.18 -7.83 -18.00
N ALA A 50 15.07 -7.53 -18.95
CA ALA A 50 14.78 -7.59 -20.40
C ALA A 50 13.44 -6.95 -20.79
N LEU A 51 13.24 -5.68 -20.40
CA LEU A 51 12.00 -4.93 -20.62
C LEU A 51 11.67 -4.68 -22.10
N ASP A 52 12.67 -4.79 -22.98
CA ASP A 52 12.48 -4.82 -24.43
C ASP A 52 11.61 -6.01 -24.89
N LYS A 53 11.56 -7.08 -24.10
CA LYS A 53 10.73 -8.27 -24.31
C LYS A 53 9.48 -8.25 -23.45
N TYR A 54 8.71 -7.16 -23.54
CA TYR A 54 7.56 -6.88 -22.68
C TYR A 54 6.49 -8.00 -22.64
N SER A 55 6.31 -8.75 -23.73
CA SER A 55 5.31 -9.83 -23.82
C SER A 55 5.79 -11.18 -23.28
N GLU A 56 7.07 -11.31 -22.93
CA GLU A 56 7.64 -12.54 -22.38
C GLU A 56 7.52 -12.55 -20.85
N ASP A 57 7.06 -13.69 -20.32
CA ASP A 57 7.04 -13.92 -18.88
C ASP A 57 8.47 -14.06 -18.35
N TYR A 58 8.72 -13.54 -17.15
CA TYR A 58 10.02 -13.63 -16.47
C TYR A 58 9.97 -14.37 -15.12
N ILE A 59 8.75 -14.70 -14.68
CA ILE A 59 8.44 -15.55 -13.54
C ILE A 59 7.46 -16.65 -13.93
N ALA A 60 7.54 -17.80 -13.26
CA ALA A 60 6.76 -18.98 -13.59
C ALA A 60 5.32 -18.89 -13.05
N ARG A 61 4.36 -18.54 -13.92
CA ARG A 61 2.95 -18.29 -13.54
C ARG A 61 2.23 -19.47 -12.89
N ASP A 62 2.68 -20.69 -13.13
CA ASP A 62 2.11 -21.93 -12.61
C ASP A 62 2.44 -22.17 -11.12
N SER A 63 3.40 -21.41 -10.59
CA SER A 63 4.03 -21.64 -9.30
C SER A 63 4.22 -20.38 -8.46
N VAL A 64 4.39 -19.24 -9.11
CA VAL A 64 4.58 -17.95 -8.46
C VAL A 64 3.31 -17.13 -8.62
N PRO A 65 2.57 -16.83 -7.54
CA PRO A 65 1.47 -15.88 -7.60
C PRO A 65 2.02 -14.48 -7.89
N ARG A 66 1.29 -13.67 -8.67
CA ARG A 66 1.61 -12.24 -8.78
C ARG A 66 1.45 -11.57 -7.43
N MET A 67 2.23 -10.54 -7.18
CA MET A 67 2.01 -9.65 -6.04
C MET A 67 0.93 -8.64 -6.42
N PRO A 68 -0.23 -8.60 -5.72
CA PRO A 68 -1.24 -7.59 -5.99
C PRO A 68 -0.70 -6.19 -5.67
N TRP A 69 -1.14 -5.20 -6.44
CA TRP A 69 -0.73 -3.80 -6.31
C TRP A 69 -1.95 -2.98 -5.88
N HIS A 70 -1.88 -2.39 -4.69
CA HIS A 70 -2.91 -1.51 -4.15
C HIS A 70 -2.38 -0.08 -4.16
N ASP A 71 -3.10 0.83 -4.81
CA ASP A 71 -2.66 2.21 -5.01
C ASP A 71 -3.85 3.13 -5.21
N GLU A 72 -3.60 4.43 -5.01
CA GLU A 72 -4.61 5.48 -5.01
C GLU A 72 -4.22 6.58 -6.00
N ALA A 73 -5.18 7.01 -6.81
CA ALA A 73 -4.96 8.01 -7.84
C ALA A 73 -6.13 8.99 -7.94
N LEU A 74 -5.84 10.17 -8.48
CA LEU A 74 -6.81 11.23 -8.68
C LEU A 74 -6.83 11.68 -10.12
N VAL A 75 -8.03 12.05 -10.58
CA VAL A 75 -8.22 12.90 -11.75
C VAL A 75 -8.80 14.22 -11.29
N VAL A 76 -8.25 15.32 -11.80
CA VAL A 76 -8.71 16.67 -11.49
C VAL A 76 -8.97 17.45 -12.77
N PHE A 77 -9.92 18.39 -12.70
CA PHE A 77 -10.35 19.22 -13.82
C PHE A 77 -10.23 20.69 -13.46
N GLY A 78 -10.22 21.56 -14.47
CA GLY A 78 -10.24 23.01 -14.25
C GLY A 78 -8.87 23.64 -13.96
N SER A 79 -8.86 24.64 -13.09
CA SER A 79 -7.67 25.43 -12.74
C SER A 79 -6.55 24.58 -12.15
N VAL A 80 -6.86 23.65 -11.26
CA VAL A 80 -5.88 22.74 -10.65
C VAL A 80 -5.19 21.86 -11.70
N ALA A 81 -5.88 21.45 -12.77
CA ALA A 81 -5.25 20.71 -13.87
C ALA A 81 -4.23 21.59 -14.63
N ARG A 82 -4.44 22.90 -14.68
CA ARG A 82 -3.46 23.86 -15.23
C ARG A 82 -2.25 24.03 -14.31
N ASP A 83 -2.42 23.90 -12.99
CA ASP A 83 -1.31 23.90 -12.03
C ASP A 83 -0.44 22.64 -12.21
N VAL A 84 -1.05 21.48 -12.40
CA VAL A 84 -0.35 20.24 -12.79
C VAL A 84 0.42 20.44 -14.09
N ALA A 85 -0.23 20.99 -15.13
CA ALA A 85 0.41 21.26 -16.40
C ALA A 85 1.58 22.24 -16.28
N ARG A 86 1.46 23.27 -15.42
CA ARG A 86 2.55 24.21 -15.14
C ARG A 86 3.76 23.55 -14.50
N HIS A 87 3.55 22.65 -13.54
CA HIS A 87 4.65 21.86 -12.98
C HIS A 87 5.37 21.07 -14.09
N PHE A 88 4.62 20.39 -14.97
CA PHE A 88 5.19 19.68 -16.11
C PHE A 88 5.97 20.59 -17.05
N ILE A 89 5.37 21.72 -17.48
CA ILE A 89 5.97 22.69 -18.40
C ILE A 89 7.28 23.25 -17.84
N GLN A 90 7.30 23.59 -16.54
CA GLN A 90 8.49 24.08 -15.87
C GLN A 90 9.63 23.05 -15.94
N ARG A 91 9.33 21.79 -15.60
CA ARG A 91 10.32 20.70 -15.67
C ARG A 91 10.81 20.47 -17.09
N TRP A 92 9.90 20.37 -18.04
CA TRP A 92 10.21 20.15 -19.45
C TRP A 92 11.16 21.22 -19.99
N ASN A 93 10.81 22.50 -19.82
CA ASN A 93 11.58 23.61 -20.36
C ASN A 93 13.00 23.67 -19.77
N ILE A 94 13.17 23.33 -18.48
CA ILE A 94 14.48 23.32 -17.83
C ILE A 94 15.35 22.18 -18.34
N HIS A 95 14.79 20.97 -18.46
CA HIS A 95 15.51 19.83 -19.03
C HIS A 95 15.87 20.06 -20.51
N LYS A 96 14.99 20.75 -21.25
CA LYS A 96 15.32 21.22 -22.60
C LYS A 96 16.53 22.16 -22.55
N CYS A 97 16.51 23.19 -21.70
CA CYS A 97 17.64 24.12 -21.58
C CYS A 97 18.96 23.42 -21.23
N GLU A 98 18.93 22.41 -20.35
CA GLU A 98 20.13 21.71 -19.90
C GLU A 98 20.69 20.70 -20.90
N LYS A 99 19.82 20.00 -21.65
CA LYS A 99 20.24 18.84 -22.46
C LYS A 99 19.96 18.96 -23.95
N ASN A 100 19.01 19.79 -24.35
CA ASN A 100 18.43 19.79 -25.71
C ASN A 100 18.07 21.21 -26.18
N LEU A 101 18.86 22.22 -25.80
CA LEU A 101 18.54 23.63 -26.03
C LEU A 101 18.26 23.92 -27.52
N GLU A 102 19.16 23.46 -28.38
CA GLU A 102 19.12 23.69 -29.83
C GLU A 102 18.33 22.63 -30.62
N ASN A 103 17.77 21.61 -29.94
CA ASN A 103 17.03 20.54 -30.62
C ASN A 103 15.55 20.93 -30.79
N ASP A 104 15.17 21.31 -32.00
CA ASP A 104 13.82 21.76 -32.35
C ASP A 104 12.76 20.66 -32.28
N ASN A 105 13.15 19.37 -32.25
CA ASN A 105 12.21 18.26 -32.03
C ASN A 105 11.57 18.28 -30.64
N TYR A 106 12.17 19.01 -29.70
CA TYR A 106 11.64 19.22 -28.36
C TYR A 106 11.26 20.70 -28.24
N PRO A 107 9.99 21.10 -28.47
CA PRO A 107 9.60 22.49 -28.41
C PRO A 107 9.58 23.00 -26.96
N PHE A 108 9.76 24.30 -26.76
CA PHE A 108 9.39 24.91 -25.49
C PHE A 108 7.87 24.85 -25.30
N LEU A 109 7.44 24.50 -24.09
CA LEU A 109 6.04 24.46 -23.75
C LEU A 109 5.62 25.77 -23.07
N LEU A 110 4.39 26.19 -23.35
CA LEU A 110 3.79 27.38 -22.76
C LEU A 110 2.53 26.99 -21.98
N PRO A 111 2.30 27.56 -20.79
CA PRO A 111 1.07 27.31 -20.05
C PRO A 111 -0.11 27.94 -20.81
N LYS A 112 -1.23 27.23 -20.86
CA LYS A 112 -2.52 27.85 -21.21
C LYS A 112 -2.87 28.90 -20.15
N SER A 113 -3.70 29.89 -20.52
CA SER A 113 -4.23 30.97 -19.63
C SER A 113 -4.96 30.38 -18.41
N TYR A 114 -5.60 31.17 -17.55
CA TYR A 114 -6.60 30.65 -16.59
C TYR A 114 -8.02 31.07 -16.95
N ASP A 115 -8.19 32.03 -17.86
CA ASP A 115 -9.46 32.64 -18.23
C ASP A 115 -10.52 31.62 -18.68
N ASP A 116 -10.09 30.55 -19.35
CA ASP A 116 -10.90 29.43 -19.84
C ASP A 116 -10.71 28.13 -19.03
N ALA A 117 -10.19 28.23 -17.80
CA ALA A 117 -9.91 27.06 -16.97
C ALA A 117 -11.19 26.35 -16.53
N GLU A 118 -12.21 27.11 -16.17
CA GLU A 118 -13.53 26.59 -15.80
C GLU A 118 -14.34 26.13 -17.04
N ASP A 119 -13.98 26.65 -18.23
CA ASP A 119 -14.63 26.33 -19.51
C ASP A 119 -14.24 24.97 -20.09
N LEU A 120 -13.27 24.26 -19.48
CA LEU A 120 -13.16 22.80 -19.60
C LEU A 120 -14.33 22.17 -18.85
N ASN A 121 -15.52 22.48 -19.38
CA ASN A 121 -16.78 21.87 -19.08
C ASN A 121 -16.54 20.38 -19.05
N VAL A 122 -16.63 19.83 -17.85
CA VAL A 122 -16.80 18.42 -17.57
C VAL A 122 -18.10 17.88 -18.20
N ARG A 123 -18.64 18.48 -19.27
CA ARG A 123 -19.85 18.03 -19.98
C ARG A 123 -19.73 16.59 -20.47
N ASN A 124 -18.49 16.15 -20.68
CA ASN A 124 -18.14 14.81 -21.15
C ASN A 124 -17.41 13.97 -20.11
N TRP A 125 -17.53 14.21 -18.78
CA TRP A 125 -16.93 13.25 -17.81
C TRP A 125 -17.43 11.83 -18.08
N LYS A 126 -18.66 11.67 -18.56
CA LYS A 126 -19.25 10.38 -18.91
C LYS A 126 -18.48 9.60 -19.98
N ASP A 127 -17.67 10.28 -20.79
CA ASP A 127 -16.83 9.63 -21.80
C ASP A 127 -15.60 8.93 -21.17
N PHE A 128 -15.24 9.32 -19.93
CA PHE A 128 -13.99 8.89 -19.27
C PHE A 128 -14.18 8.39 -17.83
N LEU A 129 -15.32 8.66 -17.19
CA LEU A 129 -15.61 8.35 -15.79
C LEU A 129 -16.98 7.66 -15.66
N GLU A 130 -17.01 6.64 -14.81
CA GLU A 130 -18.22 5.88 -14.49
C GLU A 130 -19.18 6.65 -13.56
N SER A 131 -18.65 7.61 -12.78
CA SER A 131 -19.40 8.39 -11.81
C SER A 131 -19.17 9.89 -11.97
N LYS A 132 -20.16 10.67 -11.52
CA LYS A 132 -20.09 12.13 -11.58
C LYS A 132 -18.95 12.62 -10.66
N PRO A 133 -18.05 13.51 -11.13
CA PRO A 133 -17.03 14.08 -10.27
C PRO A 133 -17.65 15.01 -9.21
N PHE A 134 -16.94 15.14 -8.10
CA PHE A 134 -17.32 15.99 -6.98
C PHE A 134 -16.76 17.39 -7.13
N HIS A 135 -17.47 18.40 -6.60
CA HIS A 135 -16.94 19.74 -6.49
C HIS A 135 -16.13 19.88 -5.20
N VAL A 136 -14.84 20.23 -5.33
CA VAL A 136 -13.90 20.34 -4.22
C VAL A 136 -13.01 21.57 -4.38
N ASP A 137 -12.41 22.03 -3.28
CA ASP A 137 -11.23 22.88 -3.32
C ASP A 137 -9.99 22.00 -3.43
N ALA A 138 -9.17 22.23 -4.45
CA ALA A 138 -7.95 21.45 -4.69
C ALA A 138 -6.72 22.37 -4.79
N GLN A 139 -5.63 21.95 -4.15
CA GLN A 139 -4.35 22.66 -4.17
C GLN A 139 -3.23 21.70 -4.53
N CYS A 140 -2.47 22.03 -5.58
CA CYS A 140 -1.24 21.34 -5.90
C CYS A 140 -0.14 21.68 -4.89
N VAL A 141 0.51 20.66 -4.36
CA VAL A 141 1.70 20.77 -3.50
C VAL A 141 2.79 19.86 -4.05
N ARG A 142 4.05 20.23 -3.85
CA ARG A 142 5.20 19.54 -4.44
C ARG A 142 6.43 19.56 -3.53
N SER A 143 7.29 18.57 -3.74
CA SER A 143 8.63 18.50 -3.19
C SER A 143 9.60 18.69 -4.34
N VAL A 144 10.27 19.83 -4.42
CA VAL A 144 11.11 20.20 -5.57
C VAL A 144 12.21 21.16 -5.15
N GLY A 145 13.25 21.28 -5.96
CA GLY A 145 14.37 22.17 -5.67
C GLY A 145 15.18 22.55 -6.90
N PRO A 146 16.33 23.22 -6.69
CA PRO A 146 17.19 23.69 -7.78
C PRO A 146 17.58 22.59 -8.76
N TRP A 147 17.90 21.40 -8.27
CA TRP A 147 18.35 20.29 -9.12
C TRP A 147 17.22 19.70 -9.99
N SER A 148 15.98 19.68 -9.49
CA SER A 148 14.88 18.98 -10.14
C SER A 148 14.06 19.86 -11.08
N ILE A 149 13.87 21.14 -10.73
CA ILE A 149 13.05 22.09 -11.48
C ILE A 149 13.64 23.49 -11.57
N GLY A 150 14.95 23.66 -11.33
CA GLY A 150 15.67 24.94 -11.49
C GLY A 150 15.14 26.11 -10.65
N THR A 151 14.42 25.84 -9.54
CA THR A 151 14.00 26.90 -8.61
C THR A 151 15.18 27.45 -7.81
N LYS A 152 15.08 28.71 -7.36
CA LYS A 152 16.10 29.33 -6.49
C LYS A 152 16.13 28.74 -5.08
N SER A 153 14.97 28.28 -4.60
CA SER A 153 14.78 27.70 -3.28
C SER A 153 14.14 26.33 -3.39
N VAL A 154 14.29 25.56 -2.32
CA VAL A 154 13.56 24.31 -2.12
C VAL A 154 12.11 24.65 -1.81
N GLU A 155 11.20 23.88 -2.40
CA GLU A 155 9.81 23.82 -2.01
C GLU A 155 9.53 22.44 -1.41
N ASN A 156 8.98 22.43 -0.20
CA ASN A 156 8.56 21.23 0.53
C ASN A 156 7.09 21.38 0.96
N SER A 157 6.26 21.90 0.06
CA SER A 157 4.86 22.22 0.34
C SER A 157 4.03 20.97 0.68
N ILE A 158 4.45 19.78 0.23
CA ILE A 158 3.85 18.50 0.64
C ILE A 158 3.99 18.27 2.14
N GLN A 159 5.21 18.36 2.69
CA GLN A 159 5.41 18.19 4.14
C GLN A 159 4.62 19.20 4.94
N ASN A 160 4.63 20.47 4.49
CA ASN A 160 3.89 21.53 5.16
C ASN A 160 2.38 21.24 5.19
N ALA A 161 1.83 20.71 4.08
CA ALA A 161 0.44 20.28 4.01
C ALA A 161 0.16 19.11 4.97
N TYR A 162 0.98 18.06 4.98
CA TYR A 162 0.85 16.96 5.95
C TYR A 162 0.80 17.48 7.39
N ILE A 163 1.73 18.37 7.77
CA ILE A 163 1.80 18.91 9.14
C ILE A 163 0.52 19.70 9.47
N GLN A 164 0.12 20.63 8.61
CA GLN A 164 -1.07 21.46 8.82
C GLN A 164 -2.34 20.62 8.92
N MET A 165 -2.49 19.63 8.04
CA MET A 165 -3.62 18.72 8.02
C MET A 165 -3.69 17.88 9.31
N ILE A 166 -2.58 17.28 9.75
CA ILE A 166 -2.54 16.49 11.00
C ILE A 166 -2.83 17.38 12.22
N ASP A 167 -2.25 18.58 12.30
CA ASP A 167 -2.50 19.52 13.39
C ASP A 167 -3.98 19.98 13.43
N ALA A 168 -4.64 20.07 12.27
CA ALA A 168 -6.04 20.46 12.15
C ALA A 168 -7.05 19.33 12.41
N ALA A 169 -6.63 18.07 12.36
CA ALA A 169 -7.50 16.90 12.55
C ALA A 169 -8.25 16.95 13.89
N LYS A 170 -9.52 16.55 13.92
CA LYS A 170 -10.40 16.61 15.09
C LYS A 170 -10.86 15.23 15.55
N HIS A 171 -11.13 14.32 14.62
CA HIS A 171 -11.82 13.06 14.89
C HIS A 171 -11.01 11.83 14.49
N PHE A 172 -10.48 11.79 13.28
CA PHE A 172 -9.61 10.70 12.87
C PHE A 172 -8.68 11.04 11.71
N ILE A 173 -7.66 10.22 11.53
CA ILE A 173 -6.76 10.23 10.38
C ILE A 173 -6.70 8.81 9.81
N TYR A 174 -6.87 8.68 8.50
CA TYR A 174 -6.60 7.46 7.76
C TYR A 174 -5.38 7.67 6.87
N ILE A 175 -4.40 6.77 6.91
CA ILE A 175 -3.16 6.83 6.13
C ILE A 175 -2.99 5.50 5.39
N GLU A 176 -2.78 5.56 4.08
CA GLU A 176 -2.13 4.48 3.33
C GLU A 176 -0.83 5.00 2.76
N ASN A 177 0.28 4.35 3.08
CA ASN A 177 1.57 4.77 2.57
C ASN A 177 2.51 3.59 2.33
N GLN A 178 3.28 3.63 1.23
CA GLN A 178 4.32 2.63 0.97
C GLN A 178 5.43 2.64 2.04
N PHE A 179 5.74 3.80 2.61
CA PHE A 179 6.73 3.93 3.67
C PHE A 179 6.18 4.72 4.85
N PHE A 180 6.71 4.43 6.04
CA PHE A 180 6.43 5.18 7.26
C PHE A 180 7.74 5.43 8.00
N ILE A 181 8.60 6.26 7.40
CA ILE A 181 9.93 6.61 7.89
C ILE A 181 9.89 8.04 8.40
N THR A 182 9.62 8.16 9.70
CA THR A 182 9.56 9.43 10.41
C THR A 182 10.00 9.19 11.85
N ILE A 183 11.12 9.80 12.25
CA ILE A 183 11.72 9.60 13.57
C ILE A 183 11.93 10.96 14.20
N ALA A 184 11.40 11.14 15.41
CA ALA A 184 11.48 12.41 16.10
C ALA A 184 12.87 12.68 16.66
N GLN A 185 13.31 13.93 16.52
CA GLN A 185 14.60 14.41 17.07
C GLN A 185 15.80 13.54 16.65
N ASP A 186 15.75 12.91 15.47
CA ASP A 186 16.83 12.09 14.92
C ASP A 186 17.74 12.95 14.03
N SER A 187 19.03 12.59 13.94
CA SER A 187 20.00 13.32 13.13
C SER A 187 19.97 12.92 11.65
N GLN A 188 19.38 11.77 11.32
CA GLN A 188 19.39 11.15 9.99
C GLN A 188 18.03 11.24 9.30
N VAL A 189 16.94 11.26 10.08
CA VAL A 189 15.57 11.48 9.61
C VAL A 189 15.11 12.85 10.07
N ARG A 190 14.77 13.73 9.13
CA ARG A 190 14.53 15.17 9.39
C ARG A 190 13.08 15.60 9.19
N ASN A 191 12.25 14.78 8.55
CA ASN A 191 10.84 15.11 8.37
C ASN A 191 10.10 15.13 9.72
N GLN A 192 9.05 15.95 9.82
CA GLN A 192 8.45 16.30 11.12
C GLN A 192 7.14 15.54 11.43
N LEU A 193 6.83 14.48 10.68
CA LEU A 193 5.55 13.79 10.81
C LEU A 193 5.42 13.05 12.15
N ALA A 194 6.48 12.43 12.66
CA ALA A 194 6.50 11.75 13.96
C ALA A 194 6.14 12.71 15.10
N ASP A 195 6.75 13.90 15.12
CA ASP A 195 6.46 14.93 16.11
C ASP A 195 5.05 15.48 15.98
N THR A 196 4.55 15.63 14.76
CA THR A 196 3.21 16.14 14.52
C THR A 196 2.14 15.14 14.94
N LEU A 197 2.30 13.85 14.60
CA LEU A 197 1.40 12.78 15.04
C LEU A 197 1.42 12.62 16.56
N PHE A 198 2.61 12.62 17.18
CA PHE A 198 2.73 12.57 18.64
C PHE A 198 1.98 13.73 19.31
N ARG A 199 2.23 14.98 18.89
CA ARG A 199 1.55 16.17 19.45
C ARG A 199 0.03 16.09 19.27
N ARG A 200 -0.43 15.60 18.13
CA ARG A 200 -1.87 15.47 17.86
C ARG A 200 -2.54 14.44 18.76
N ILE A 201 -1.91 13.28 18.95
CA ILE A 201 -2.40 12.23 19.86
C ILE A 201 -2.37 12.73 21.31
N GLU A 202 -1.26 13.35 21.72
CA GLU A 202 -1.10 13.93 23.06
C GLU A 202 -2.19 14.98 23.35
N ARG A 203 -2.50 15.85 22.39
CA ARG A 203 -3.61 16.81 22.49
C ARG A 203 -4.95 16.10 22.70
N ALA A 204 -5.26 15.07 21.90
CA ALA A 204 -6.52 14.31 22.08
C ALA A 204 -6.60 13.68 23.47
N HIS A 205 -5.48 13.11 23.94
CA HIS A 205 -5.41 12.48 25.25
C HIS A 205 -5.64 13.48 26.39
N GLN A 206 -4.94 14.61 26.36
CA GLN A 206 -5.07 15.68 27.37
C GLN A 206 -6.48 16.28 27.42
N LEU A 207 -7.16 16.37 26.26
CA LEU A 207 -8.52 16.88 26.15
C LEU A 207 -9.61 15.80 26.31
N HIS A 208 -9.23 14.55 26.56
CA HIS A 208 -10.14 13.40 26.62
C HIS A 208 -11.04 13.27 25.39
N GLU A 209 -10.49 13.62 24.22
CA GLU A 209 -11.18 13.50 22.93
C GLU A 209 -11.07 12.09 22.38
N LYS A 210 -12.16 11.61 21.78
CA LYS A 210 -12.13 10.38 20.99
C LYS A 210 -11.46 10.68 19.65
N PHE A 211 -10.28 10.11 19.44
CA PHE A 211 -9.47 10.35 18.24
C PHE A 211 -8.80 9.06 17.76
N ARG A 212 -8.93 8.72 16.48
CA ARG A 212 -8.41 7.45 15.91
C ARG A 212 -7.47 7.70 14.73
N ILE A 213 -6.41 6.90 14.62
CA ILE A 213 -5.50 6.90 13.50
C ILE A 213 -5.38 5.47 12.98
N TYR A 214 -5.64 5.30 11.69
CA TYR A 214 -5.49 4.05 10.97
C TYR A 214 -4.31 4.19 10.00
N VAL A 215 -3.32 3.32 10.10
CA VAL A 215 -2.16 3.33 9.20
C VAL A 215 -2.08 1.99 8.47
N VAL A 216 -2.19 2.00 7.15
CA VAL A 216 -2.05 0.80 6.31
C VAL A 216 -0.74 0.88 5.53
N LEU A 217 0.12 -0.12 5.71
CA LEU A 217 1.46 -0.21 5.13
C LEU A 217 1.62 -1.53 4.36
N PRO A 218 2.55 -1.61 3.41
CA PRO A 218 2.94 -2.92 2.87
C PRO A 218 3.61 -3.72 3.99
N LEU A 219 3.24 -5.00 4.13
CA LEU A 219 3.77 -5.86 5.21
C LEU A 219 5.30 -5.97 5.16
N LEU A 220 5.90 -5.95 3.97
CA LEU A 220 7.34 -5.84 3.75
C LEU A 220 7.62 -4.77 2.67
N PRO A 221 8.78 -4.11 2.70
CA PRO A 221 9.28 -3.32 1.58
C PRO A 221 9.47 -4.17 0.32
N GLY A 222 8.97 -3.72 -0.84
CA GLY A 222 8.94 -4.50 -2.09
C GLY A 222 10.26 -4.50 -2.84
N PHE A 223 11.20 -5.33 -2.39
CA PHE A 223 12.50 -5.55 -3.05
C PHE A 223 12.80 -7.06 -3.13
N ASP A 224 13.56 -7.47 -4.15
CA ASP A 224 14.09 -8.83 -4.28
C ASP A 224 15.40 -9.03 -3.49
N ASN A 225 15.97 -7.94 -2.95
CA ASN A 225 17.19 -7.93 -2.16
C ASN A 225 16.90 -7.81 -0.65
N ILE A 226 17.21 -8.87 0.10
CA ILE A 226 16.95 -8.95 1.54
C ILE A 226 17.64 -7.84 2.36
N ASN A 227 18.83 -7.39 1.97
CA ASN A 227 19.52 -6.31 2.70
C ASN A 227 18.80 -4.97 2.51
N ALA A 228 18.25 -4.70 1.32
CA ALA A 228 17.45 -3.51 1.07
C ALA A 228 16.13 -3.56 1.88
N VAL A 229 15.48 -4.73 1.92
CA VAL A 229 14.30 -4.97 2.77
C VAL A 229 14.62 -4.68 4.24
N GLN A 230 15.73 -5.22 4.76
CA GLN A 230 16.19 -5.02 6.13
C GLN A 230 16.48 -3.54 6.42
N ALA A 231 17.20 -2.84 5.54
CA ALA A 231 17.54 -1.42 5.71
C ALA A 231 16.29 -0.53 5.81
N VAL A 232 15.29 -0.75 4.96
CA VAL A 232 14.06 0.04 5.00
C VAL A 232 13.19 -0.35 6.21
N LEU A 233 13.10 -1.65 6.52
CA LEU A 233 12.38 -2.15 7.69
C LEU A 233 12.97 -1.60 9.00
N PHE A 234 14.29 -1.42 9.08
CA PHE A 234 14.97 -0.77 10.19
C PHE A 234 14.36 0.59 10.51
N PHE A 235 14.27 1.46 9.50
CA PHE A 235 13.78 2.83 9.68
C PHE A 235 12.27 2.87 9.91
N ILE A 236 11.49 1.99 9.29
CA ILE A 236 10.05 1.85 9.58
C ILE A 236 9.85 1.48 11.05
N MET A 237 10.54 0.44 11.53
CA MET A 237 10.38 -0.02 12.92
C MET A 237 10.87 1.03 13.92
N ARG A 238 11.95 1.76 13.62
CA ARG A 238 12.40 2.91 14.45
C ARG A 238 11.44 4.09 14.46
N SER A 239 10.62 4.22 13.42
CA SER A 239 9.57 5.24 13.36
C SER A 239 8.38 4.84 14.24
N ILE A 240 8.02 3.55 14.22
CA ILE A 240 6.81 3.05 14.88
C ILE A 240 7.06 2.70 16.35
N ILE A 241 7.97 1.79 16.67
CA ILE A 241 8.06 1.16 18.01
C ILE A 241 9.48 0.91 18.55
N LYS A 242 10.52 0.83 17.71
CA LYS A 242 11.89 0.53 18.16
C LYS A 242 12.68 1.79 18.52
N GLY A 243 13.25 1.79 19.71
CA GLY A 243 14.06 2.89 20.24
C GLY A 243 13.22 4.03 20.83
N ASP A 244 13.85 4.82 21.71
CA ASP A 244 13.15 5.80 22.54
C ASP A 244 12.42 6.87 21.71
N SER A 245 12.98 7.28 20.58
CA SER A 245 12.39 8.30 19.70
C SER A 245 11.21 7.82 18.85
N SER A 246 10.90 6.52 18.86
CA SER A 246 9.77 5.97 18.10
C SER A 246 8.43 6.48 18.62
N LEU A 247 7.42 6.54 17.75
CA LEU A 247 6.12 7.10 18.08
C LEU A 247 5.47 6.40 19.28
N ILE A 248 5.40 5.06 19.27
CA ILE A 248 4.79 4.28 20.35
C ILE A 248 5.56 4.46 21.67
N LYS A 249 6.89 4.42 21.66
CA LYS A 249 7.69 4.61 22.90
C LYS A 249 7.59 6.02 23.47
N ARG A 250 7.37 7.03 22.63
CA ARG A 250 7.08 8.39 23.10
C ARG A 250 5.71 8.47 23.76
N LEU A 251 4.68 7.87 23.16
CA LEU A 251 3.33 7.81 23.73
C LEU A 251 3.33 7.07 25.09
N GLU A 252 3.99 5.91 25.17
CA GLU A 252 4.14 5.15 26.41
C GLU A 252 4.78 6.00 27.53
N ARG A 253 5.86 6.73 27.21
CA ARG A 253 6.54 7.62 28.18
C ARG A 253 5.68 8.80 28.62
N ALA A 254 4.74 9.25 27.78
CA ALA A 254 3.75 10.26 28.12
C ALA A 254 2.56 9.68 28.91
N GLY A 255 2.53 8.38 29.20
CA GLY A 255 1.42 7.70 29.87
C GLY A 255 0.22 7.44 28.95
N ILE A 256 0.42 7.46 27.63
CA ILE A 256 -0.63 7.28 26.62
C ILE A 256 -0.54 5.88 26.04
N LEU A 257 -1.62 5.11 26.13
CA LEU A 257 -1.70 3.80 25.49
C LEU A 257 -1.91 3.98 23.98
N ALA A 258 -0.91 3.62 23.17
CA ALA A 258 -0.95 3.82 21.73
C ALA A 258 -2.16 3.16 21.06
N ASP A 259 -2.55 1.96 21.50
CA ASP A 259 -3.71 1.22 20.99
C ASP A 259 -5.02 2.00 21.05
N ASP A 260 -5.16 2.97 21.97
CA ASP A 260 -6.35 3.82 22.09
C ASP A 260 -6.40 4.91 21.02
N TYR A 261 -5.33 5.15 20.26
CA TYR A 261 -5.26 6.27 19.32
C TYR A 261 -4.77 5.89 17.94
N ILE A 262 -3.87 4.92 17.81
CA ILE A 262 -3.23 4.56 16.54
C ILE A 262 -3.09 3.05 16.39
N SER A 263 -3.44 2.53 15.21
CA SER A 263 -3.24 1.13 14.85
C SER A 263 -2.62 1.00 13.47
N PHE A 264 -1.74 0.00 13.33
CA PHE A 264 -1.02 -0.31 12.10
C PHE A 264 -1.52 -1.62 11.49
N PHE A 265 -1.74 -1.58 10.19
CA PHE A 265 -2.32 -2.67 9.40
C PHE A 265 -1.50 -2.93 8.14
N GLY A 266 -1.67 -4.12 7.58
CA GLY A 266 -1.24 -4.43 6.23
C GLY A 266 -2.36 -5.12 5.45
N MET A 267 -2.03 -5.57 4.24
CA MET A 267 -2.98 -6.26 3.37
C MET A 267 -2.40 -7.61 2.89
N ARG A 268 -3.23 -8.65 2.87
CA ARG A 268 -2.85 -9.99 2.40
C ARG A 268 -4.05 -10.69 1.77
N ASN A 269 -3.79 -11.48 0.73
CA ASN A 269 -4.80 -12.33 0.10
C ASN A 269 -4.32 -13.78 -0.05
N HIS A 270 -5.23 -14.67 -0.43
CA HIS A 270 -4.95 -16.05 -0.79
C HIS A 270 -5.83 -16.50 -1.96
N ASP A 271 -5.38 -17.54 -2.65
CA ASP A 271 -6.13 -18.18 -3.72
C ASP A 271 -5.61 -19.61 -3.97
N ILE A 272 -6.18 -20.31 -4.95
CA ILE A 272 -5.73 -21.60 -5.46
C ILE A 272 -4.98 -21.38 -6.78
N LEU A 273 -3.67 -21.66 -6.77
CA LEU A 273 -2.82 -21.65 -7.96
C LEU A 273 -2.44 -23.06 -8.36
N MET A 274 -2.90 -23.52 -9.52
CA MET A 274 -2.64 -24.87 -10.04
C MET A 274 -2.95 -25.96 -9.00
N GLY A 275 -4.12 -25.85 -8.36
CA GLY A 275 -4.58 -26.80 -7.33
C GLY A 275 -3.91 -26.65 -5.95
N ARG A 276 -3.01 -25.67 -5.77
CA ARG A 276 -2.30 -25.42 -4.51
C ARG A 276 -2.78 -24.14 -3.86
N LEU A 277 -3.01 -24.18 -2.54
CA LEU A 277 -3.26 -22.97 -1.77
C LEU A 277 -2.00 -22.10 -1.74
N VAL A 278 -2.16 -20.84 -2.12
CA VAL A 278 -1.10 -19.81 -2.09
C VAL A 278 -1.61 -18.57 -1.36
N SER A 279 -0.70 -17.80 -0.76
CA SER A 279 -1.01 -16.50 -0.16
C SER A 279 0.09 -15.51 -0.49
N GLU A 280 -0.29 -14.26 -0.71
CA GLU A 280 0.64 -13.17 -1.02
C GLU A 280 0.22 -11.86 -0.32
N ILE A 281 1.20 -11.04 0.03
CA ILE A 281 1.03 -9.67 0.49
C ILE A 281 0.42 -8.86 -0.66
N ILE A 282 -0.61 -8.07 -0.36
CA ILE A 282 -1.03 -7.02 -1.28
C ILE A 282 -0.12 -5.82 -1.02
N TYR A 283 0.63 -5.41 -2.05
CA TYR A 283 1.60 -4.34 -1.93
C TYR A 283 0.90 -2.98 -1.92
N VAL A 284 0.86 -2.37 -0.73
CA VAL A 284 0.34 -1.01 -0.55
C VAL A 284 1.37 -0.02 -1.08
N HIS A 285 1.10 0.48 -2.28
CA HIS A 285 1.89 1.51 -2.94
C HIS A 285 1.23 2.89 -2.86
N SER A 286 0.03 3.00 -2.28
CA SER A 286 -0.66 4.27 -2.04
C SER A 286 0.23 5.31 -1.35
N LYS A 287 -0.08 6.59 -1.57
CA LYS A 287 0.39 7.72 -0.75
C LYS A 287 -0.77 8.67 -0.46
N LEU A 288 -1.66 8.22 0.42
CA LEU A 288 -2.93 8.84 0.73
C LEU A 288 -3.01 9.14 2.23
N MET A 289 -3.54 10.31 2.58
CA MET A 289 -4.04 10.61 3.92
C MET A 289 -5.40 11.29 3.83
N ILE A 290 -6.39 10.78 4.59
CA ILE A 290 -7.74 11.35 4.72
C ILE A 290 -7.94 11.78 6.17
N ILE A 291 -8.54 12.95 6.39
CA ILE A 291 -8.79 13.55 7.69
C ILE A 291 -10.26 13.91 7.81
N ASP A 292 -10.88 13.42 8.89
CA ASP A 292 -12.24 13.77 9.32
C ASP A 292 -13.32 13.68 8.23
N ASP A 293 -13.12 12.79 7.24
CA ASP A 293 -13.96 12.69 6.03
C ASP A 293 -14.18 14.06 5.33
N HIS A 294 -13.27 15.03 5.46
CA HIS A 294 -13.42 16.38 4.86
C HIS A 294 -12.20 16.85 4.07
N MET A 295 -11.01 16.41 4.46
CA MET A 295 -9.77 16.76 3.79
C MET A 295 -9.00 15.50 3.37
N ALA A 296 -8.30 15.56 2.23
CA ALA A 296 -7.40 14.50 1.81
C ALA A 296 -6.13 15.06 1.15
N ILE A 297 -5.04 14.32 1.20
CA ILE A 297 -3.86 14.53 0.37
C ILE A 297 -3.50 13.22 -0.30
N CYS A 298 -3.32 13.26 -1.63
CA CYS A 298 -2.96 12.10 -2.43
C CYS A 298 -1.96 12.49 -3.51
N GLY A 299 -0.99 11.62 -3.79
CA GLY A 299 0.01 11.86 -4.83
C GLY A 299 1.14 10.83 -4.80
N SER A 300 2.36 11.28 -5.07
CA SER A 300 3.52 10.39 -5.17
C SER A 300 4.37 10.33 -3.90
N ALA A 301 4.22 11.29 -2.98
CA ALA A 301 5.14 11.44 -1.86
C ALA A 301 4.94 10.43 -0.73
N ASN A 302 5.95 9.60 -0.51
CA ASN A 302 6.00 8.70 0.62
C ASN A 302 6.20 9.44 1.94
N ILE A 303 5.85 8.83 3.07
CA ILE A 303 6.25 9.33 4.39
C ILE A 303 7.70 8.89 4.63
N ASN A 304 8.62 9.67 4.08
CA ASN A 304 10.07 9.54 4.25
C ASN A 304 10.75 10.88 3.89
N ASP A 305 12.01 11.06 4.25
CA ASP A 305 12.74 12.28 3.93
C ASP A 305 12.97 12.44 2.42
N ARG A 306 13.17 11.32 1.70
CA ARG A 306 13.30 11.26 0.23
C ARG A 306 12.19 12.03 -0.47
N SER A 307 10.95 11.84 -0.06
CA SER A 307 9.79 12.47 -0.67
C SER A 307 9.40 13.80 -0.01
N LEU A 308 9.67 14.01 1.29
CA LEU A 308 9.10 15.15 2.04
C LEU A 308 10.01 16.37 2.15
N LEU A 309 11.33 16.25 1.99
CA LEU A 309 12.24 17.38 2.21
C LEU A 309 12.41 18.33 1.03
N GLY A 310 11.96 17.96 -0.18
CA GLY A 310 12.10 18.76 -1.41
C GLY A 310 13.50 18.87 -2.00
N GLN A 311 14.54 18.56 -1.20
CA GLN A 311 15.95 18.54 -1.63
C GLN A 311 16.36 17.22 -2.30
N ARG A 312 15.59 16.15 -2.07
CA ARG A 312 15.83 14.80 -2.57
C ARG A 312 14.92 14.58 -3.79
N ASP A 313 14.06 13.57 -3.81
CA ASP A 313 13.23 13.24 -4.97
C ASP A 313 12.21 14.34 -5.27
N SER A 314 11.85 14.48 -6.55
CA SER A 314 10.80 15.40 -6.97
C SER A 314 9.44 14.75 -6.87
N GLU A 315 8.55 15.28 -6.03
CA GLU A 315 7.23 14.71 -5.77
C GLU A 315 6.10 15.69 -6.03
N PHE A 316 4.89 15.16 -6.21
CA PHE A 316 3.70 15.96 -6.44
C PHE A 316 2.48 15.32 -5.75
N CYS A 317 1.71 16.13 -5.03
CA CYS A 317 0.43 15.74 -4.45
C CYS A 317 -0.64 16.80 -4.68
N ILE A 318 -1.89 16.41 -4.49
CA ILE A 318 -3.03 17.31 -4.46
C ILE A 318 -3.66 17.23 -3.08
N VAL A 319 -3.77 18.37 -2.41
CA VAL A 319 -4.59 18.55 -1.21
C VAL A 319 -6.01 18.85 -1.67
N ILE A 320 -6.98 18.19 -1.07
CA ILE A 320 -8.40 18.27 -1.36
C ILE A 320 -9.12 18.68 -0.09
N ASN A 321 -10.03 19.65 -0.21
CA ASN A 321 -11.03 19.97 0.81
C ASN A 321 -12.40 19.89 0.16
N ASP A 322 -13.31 19.15 0.78
CA ASP A 322 -14.68 19.01 0.27
C ASP A 322 -15.43 20.34 0.31
N ARG A 323 -16.21 20.60 -0.76
CA ARG A 323 -17.22 21.68 -0.77
C ARG A 323 -18.64 21.15 -0.67
N GLU A 324 -18.85 19.89 -1.04
CA GLU A 324 -20.14 19.23 -0.94
C GLU A 324 -20.18 18.39 0.33
N GLU A 325 -21.17 18.64 1.17
CA GLU A 325 -21.30 17.96 2.46
C GLU A 325 -22.53 17.04 2.49
N GLU A 326 -22.45 16.01 3.32
CA GLU A 326 -23.56 15.12 3.70
C GLU A 326 -23.55 14.86 5.21
N LYS A 327 -24.63 14.26 5.71
CA LYS A 327 -24.69 13.81 7.10
C LYS A 327 -23.81 12.57 7.27
N GLY A 328 -22.85 12.67 8.19
CA GLY A 328 -22.05 11.56 8.68
C GLY A 328 -22.20 11.39 10.19
N GLN A 329 -21.40 10.50 10.77
CA GLN A 329 -21.43 10.23 12.19
C GLN A 329 -20.02 10.00 12.71
N PHE A 330 -19.67 10.65 13.83
CA PHE A 330 -18.43 10.38 14.57
C PHE A 330 -18.73 10.15 16.04
N ASN A 331 -18.35 8.98 16.53
CA ASN A 331 -18.61 8.52 17.90
C ASN A 331 -20.09 8.70 18.31
N GLY A 332 -21.00 8.23 17.46
CA GLY A 332 -22.44 8.30 17.66
C GLY A 332 -23.07 9.67 17.38
N LYS A 333 -22.29 10.73 17.18
CA LYS A 333 -22.80 12.10 16.98
C LYS A 333 -22.90 12.43 15.49
N GLU A 334 -24.05 12.96 15.07
CA GLU A 334 -24.24 13.48 13.71
C GLU A 334 -23.26 14.65 13.46
N VAL A 335 -22.57 14.59 12.32
CA VAL A 335 -21.62 15.61 11.86
C VAL A 335 -21.84 15.86 10.37
N LEU A 336 -21.39 17.00 9.88
CA LEU A 336 -21.27 17.22 8.44
C LEU A 336 -19.91 16.71 7.98
N VAL A 337 -19.93 15.85 6.97
CA VAL A 337 -18.73 15.27 6.34
C VAL A 337 -18.72 15.62 4.87
N GLY A 338 -17.52 15.69 4.28
CA GLY A 338 -17.34 15.87 2.85
C GLY A 338 -17.75 14.64 2.05
N LYS A 339 -18.49 14.83 0.97
CA LYS A 339 -18.97 13.71 0.14
C LYS A 339 -17.83 12.97 -0.56
N PHE A 340 -16.84 13.69 -1.08
CA PHE A 340 -15.72 13.07 -1.77
C PHE A 340 -14.87 12.25 -0.78
N CYS A 341 -14.36 12.87 0.28
CA CYS A 341 -13.49 12.23 1.25
C CYS A 341 -14.21 11.10 2.00
N SER A 342 -15.47 11.31 2.41
CA SER A 342 -16.24 10.24 3.07
C SER A 342 -16.47 9.06 2.15
N SER A 343 -16.90 9.28 0.90
CA SER A 343 -17.12 8.18 -0.05
C SER A 343 -15.84 7.37 -0.32
N TRP A 344 -14.69 8.05 -0.43
CA TRP A 344 -13.39 7.41 -0.64
C TRP A 344 -13.03 6.51 0.54
N ARG A 345 -13.09 7.04 1.76
CA ARG A 345 -12.75 6.30 2.98
C ARG A 345 -13.76 5.19 3.29
N LYS A 346 -15.06 5.37 2.99
CA LYS A 346 -16.10 4.30 3.03
C LYS A 346 -15.73 3.15 2.11
N ARG A 347 -15.34 3.45 0.87
CA ARG A 347 -14.97 2.43 -0.12
C ARG A 347 -13.71 1.67 0.30
N LEU A 348 -12.70 2.35 0.84
CA LEU A 348 -11.48 1.71 1.34
C LEU A 348 -11.76 0.80 2.54
N PHE A 349 -12.54 1.26 3.51
CA PHE A 349 -12.94 0.44 4.65
C PHE A 349 -13.77 -0.77 4.22
N ALA A 350 -14.71 -0.56 3.29
CA ALA A 350 -15.50 -1.64 2.73
C ALA A 350 -14.65 -2.69 2.00
N MET A 351 -13.62 -2.26 1.26
CA MET A 351 -12.67 -3.17 0.62
C MET A 351 -11.86 -3.95 1.65
N LEU A 352 -11.26 -3.24 2.61
CA LEU A 352 -10.39 -3.81 3.64
C LEU A 352 -11.11 -4.84 4.52
N LEU A 353 -12.37 -4.57 4.86
CA LEU A 353 -13.23 -5.44 5.66
C LEU A 353 -14.01 -6.46 4.83
N GLY A 354 -13.81 -6.49 3.51
CA GLY A 354 -14.39 -7.49 2.62
C GLY A 354 -15.81 -7.19 2.13
N ILE A 355 -16.46 -6.16 2.65
CA ILE A 355 -17.85 -5.76 2.38
C ILE A 355 -18.14 -5.59 0.87
N LEU A 356 -17.15 -5.13 0.08
CA LEU A 356 -17.31 -4.99 -1.37
C LEU A 356 -17.35 -6.31 -2.14
N PHE A 357 -16.80 -7.38 -1.56
CA PHE A 357 -16.66 -8.69 -2.21
C PHE A 357 -17.69 -9.69 -1.66
N GLU A 358 -17.86 -9.64 -0.35
CA GLU A 358 -18.70 -10.50 0.46
C GLU A 358 -19.29 -9.55 1.51
N ASN A 359 -20.61 -9.36 1.61
CA ASN A 359 -21.19 -8.62 2.74
C ASN A 359 -21.73 -9.62 3.77
N PRO A 360 -20.85 -10.26 4.58
CA PRO A 360 -21.29 -11.33 5.45
C PRO A 360 -22.10 -10.84 6.65
N ASN A 361 -22.03 -9.54 7.02
CA ASN A 361 -22.42 -9.08 8.37
C ASN A 361 -23.09 -7.69 8.45
N ASP A 362 -23.47 -7.04 7.34
CA ASP A 362 -24.05 -5.67 7.36
C ASP A 362 -23.25 -4.67 8.21
N ILE A 363 -21.93 -4.71 8.05
CA ILE A 363 -21.00 -3.88 8.82
C ILE A 363 -21.15 -2.42 8.39
N ASP A 364 -21.46 -1.55 9.35
CA ASP A 364 -21.48 -0.12 9.12
C ASP A 364 -20.07 0.48 9.21
N VAL A 365 -19.62 1.08 8.11
CA VAL A 365 -18.34 1.80 8.01
C VAL A 365 -18.53 3.31 8.09
N ALA A 366 -19.71 3.81 8.48
CA ALA A 366 -20.02 5.23 8.53
C ALA A 366 -19.35 5.96 9.70
N ASP A 367 -19.15 5.31 10.85
CA ASP A 367 -18.53 5.90 12.04
C ASP A 367 -17.12 5.34 12.29
N PRO A 368 -16.07 5.95 11.71
CA PRO A 368 -14.68 5.52 11.85
C PRO A 368 -14.05 5.85 13.22
N VAL A 369 -14.82 6.38 14.19
CA VAL A 369 -14.26 6.90 15.46
C VAL A 369 -14.79 6.11 16.66
N SER A 370 -15.96 5.52 16.53
CA SER A 370 -16.60 4.72 17.57
C SER A 370 -15.69 3.59 18.08
N ASP A 371 -15.80 3.29 19.36
CA ASP A 371 -15.05 2.19 20.00
C ASP A 371 -15.41 0.86 19.36
N GLU A 372 -16.70 0.65 19.09
CA GLU A 372 -17.22 -0.55 18.42
C GLU A 372 -16.55 -0.78 17.07
N PHE A 373 -16.58 0.20 16.16
CA PHE A 373 -15.98 0.05 14.84
C PHE A 373 -14.46 -0.08 14.91
N TYR A 374 -13.79 0.73 15.73
CA TYR A 374 -12.33 0.69 15.86
C TYR A 374 -11.84 -0.65 16.40
N HIS A 375 -12.49 -1.21 17.43
CA HIS A 375 -12.16 -2.54 17.94
C HIS A 375 -12.51 -3.64 16.95
N TYR A 376 -13.66 -3.56 16.29
CA TYR A 376 -14.05 -4.51 15.25
C TYR A 376 -13.00 -4.60 14.13
N PHE A 377 -12.55 -3.45 13.60
CA PHE A 377 -11.53 -3.39 12.56
C PHE A 377 -10.23 -4.09 12.99
N ARG A 378 -9.77 -3.84 14.23
CA ARG A 378 -8.58 -4.47 14.82
C ARG A 378 -8.76 -5.97 15.03
N ASP A 379 -9.94 -6.40 15.44
CA ASP A 379 -10.23 -7.81 15.68
C ASP A 379 -10.30 -8.61 14.39
N VAL A 380 -10.89 -8.05 13.32
CA VAL A 380 -10.83 -8.64 11.97
C VAL A 380 -9.38 -8.78 11.52
N ALA A 381 -8.59 -7.71 11.63
CA ALA A 381 -7.17 -7.72 11.26
C ALA A 381 -6.37 -8.80 12.03
N ARG A 382 -6.57 -8.90 13.36
CA ARG A 382 -5.90 -9.91 14.20
C ARG A 382 -6.35 -11.33 13.84
N LYS A 383 -7.66 -11.55 13.67
CA LYS A 383 -8.22 -12.85 13.28
C LYS A 383 -7.64 -13.32 11.94
N ASN A 384 -7.61 -12.44 10.93
CA ASN A 384 -7.05 -12.74 9.63
C ASN A 384 -5.56 -13.09 9.73
N THR A 385 -4.76 -12.31 10.47
CA THR A 385 -3.34 -12.61 10.71
C THR A 385 -3.16 -14.00 11.30
N LEU A 386 -3.90 -14.36 12.35
CA LEU A 386 -3.77 -15.67 13.00
C LEU A 386 -4.12 -16.83 12.06
N ILE A 387 -5.16 -16.68 11.22
CA ILE A 387 -5.52 -17.70 10.23
C ILE A 387 -4.41 -17.84 9.18
N TYR A 388 -3.88 -16.73 8.65
CA TYR A 388 -2.80 -16.77 7.67
C TYR A 388 -1.52 -17.41 8.24
N GLU A 389 -1.14 -17.08 9.47
CA GLU A 389 0.00 -17.68 10.16
C GLU A 389 -0.18 -19.18 10.36
N GLU A 390 -1.38 -19.63 10.75
CA GLU A 390 -1.66 -21.05 10.95
C GLU A 390 -1.68 -21.84 9.64
N VAL A 391 -2.27 -21.28 8.58
CA VAL A 391 -2.43 -21.98 7.31
C VAL A 391 -1.14 -22.00 6.49
N PHE A 392 -0.43 -20.86 6.43
CA PHE A 392 0.68 -20.66 5.50
C PHE A 392 2.04 -20.45 6.17
N ALA A 393 2.11 -20.24 7.49
CA ALA A 393 3.32 -19.78 8.20
C ALA A 393 3.92 -18.53 7.53
N THR A 394 3.08 -17.50 7.34
CA THR A 394 3.46 -16.29 6.61
C THR A 394 4.51 -15.46 7.33
N LEU A 395 5.42 -14.85 6.56
CA LEU A 395 6.22 -13.72 7.01
C LEU A 395 5.66 -12.40 6.45
N PRO A 396 5.89 -11.27 7.13
CA PRO A 396 6.44 -11.14 8.48
C PRO A 396 5.42 -11.53 9.56
N THR A 397 5.88 -11.83 10.77
CA THR A 397 5.03 -12.25 11.92
C THR A 397 5.67 -11.91 13.25
N ASP A 398 4.87 -11.57 14.26
CA ASP A 398 5.35 -11.34 15.62
C ASP A 398 5.86 -12.61 16.32
N ARG A 399 5.64 -13.80 15.75
CA ARG A 399 6.14 -15.07 16.31
C ARG A 399 7.63 -15.27 16.10
N VAL A 400 8.22 -14.60 15.12
CA VAL A 400 9.63 -14.71 14.75
C VAL A 400 10.37 -13.50 15.30
N LYS A 401 11.26 -13.71 16.27
CA LYS A 401 11.97 -12.65 16.99
C LYS A 401 13.42 -12.46 16.56
N GLY A 402 14.03 -13.45 15.90
CA GLY A 402 15.42 -13.42 15.45
C GLY A 402 15.59 -14.01 14.05
N PHE A 403 16.69 -13.68 13.37
CA PHE A 403 17.00 -14.20 12.03
C PHE A 403 17.20 -15.73 12.06
N ASP A 404 17.72 -16.25 13.16
CA ASP A 404 17.88 -17.69 13.43
C ASP A 404 16.55 -18.47 13.42
N GLN A 405 15.43 -17.78 13.69
CA GLN A 405 14.09 -18.36 13.72
C GLN A 405 13.39 -18.34 12.35
N VAL A 406 13.88 -17.55 11.38
CA VAL A 406 13.23 -17.39 10.07
C VAL A 406 13.19 -18.70 9.30
N ASP A 407 14.34 -19.38 9.17
CA ASP A 407 14.43 -20.64 8.43
C ASP A 407 13.61 -21.75 9.08
N SER A 408 13.72 -21.89 10.41
CA SER A 408 12.97 -22.91 11.14
C SER A 408 11.45 -22.67 11.09
N TYR A 409 11.01 -21.42 11.10
CA TYR A 409 9.59 -21.07 10.97
C TYR A 409 9.05 -21.32 9.56
N THR A 410 9.79 -20.94 8.52
CA THR A 410 9.33 -21.05 7.12
C THR A 410 9.39 -22.48 6.57
N GLN A 411 10.28 -23.32 7.12
CA GLN A 411 10.41 -24.74 6.77
C GLN A 411 9.52 -25.67 7.61
N ALA A 412 8.90 -25.16 8.68
CA ALA A 412 7.96 -25.94 9.47
C ALA A 412 6.81 -26.46 8.58
N PRO A 413 6.28 -27.67 8.83
CA PRO A 413 5.14 -28.20 8.08
C PRO A 413 3.94 -27.24 8.14
N LYS A 414 3.45 -26.81 6.97
CA LYS A 414 2.34 -25.86 6.84
C LYS A 414 1.04 -26.60 6.69
N MET A 415 -0.03 -26.11 7.32
CA MET A 415 -1.35 -26.74 7.22
C MET A 415 -1.84 -26.81 5.77
N LYS A 416 -1.53 -25.81 4.94
CA LYS A 416 -1.85 -25.84 3.50
C LYS A 416 -1.31 -27.09 2.78
N ASP A 417 -0.24 -27.69 3.28
CA ASP A 417 0.45 -28.84 2.70
C ASP A 417 0.10 -30.14 3.45
N THR A 418 -0.05 -30.10 4.77
CA THR A 418 -0.31 -31.28 5.61
C THR A 418 -1.80 -31.63 5.75
N ASP A 419 -2.70 -30.64 5.74
CA ASP A 419 -4.15 -30.82 5.77
C ASP A 419 -4.85 -29.73 4.91
N PRO A 420 -4.81 -29.86 3.57
CA PRO A 420 -5.37 -28.86 2.66
C PRO A 420 -6.89 -28.66 2.84
N LEU A 421 -7.62 -29.68 3.29
CA LEU A 421 -9.07 -29.59 3.50
C LEU A 421 -9.38 -28.72 4.72
N GLN A 422 -8.68 -28.95 5.83
CA GLN A 422 -8.80 -28.10 7.01
C GLN A 422 -8.31 -26.68 6.74
N ALA A 423 -7.22 -26.53 5.97
CA ALA A 423 -6.74 -25.22 5.53
C ALA A 423 -7.82 -24.44 4.78
N GLN A 424 -8.46 -25.04 3.76
CA GLN A 424 -9.57 -24.41 3.04
C GLN A 424 -10.73 -24.04 3.96
N GLN A 425 -11.07 -24.90 4.92
CA GLN A 425 -12.15 -24.61 5.86
C GLN A 425 -11.84 -23.44 6.79
N LYS A 426 -10.59 -23.31 7.24
CA LYS A 426 -10.14 -22.15 8.05
C LYS A 426 -10.12 -20.86 7.23
N LEU A 427 -9.72 -20.93 5.96
CA LEU A 427 -9.65 -19.77 5.08
C LEU A 427 -11.02 -19.13 4.81
N LYS A 428 -12.12 -19.90 4.87
CA LYS A 428 -13.49 -19.35 4.87
C LYS A 428 -13.78 -18.42 6.06
N GLY A 429 -12.94 -18.45 7.09
CA GLY A 429 -13.01 -17.55 8.24
C GLY A 429 -12.32 -16.20 8.02
N ILE A 430 -11.54 -16.04 6.95
CA ILE A 430 -10.95 -14.75 6.56
C ILE A 430 -12.07 -13.79 6.18
N GLN A 431 -11.94 -12.53 6.59
CA GLN A 431 -12.86 -11.48 6.21
C GLN A 431 -12.10 -10.29 5.63
N GLY A 432 -12.31 -10.02 4.34
CA GLY A 432 -11.61 -8.94 3.65
C GLY A 432 -10.12 -9.16 3.50
N LEU A 433 -9.37 -8.05 3.41
CA LEU A 433 -7.97 -8.03 3.04
C LEU A 433 -7.05 -7.59 4.19
N VAL A 434 -7.62 -6.97 5.22
CA VAL A 434 -6.86 -6.37 6.32
C VAL A 434 -6.23 -7.42 7.23
N VAL A 435 -4.97 -7.20 7.61
CA VAL A 435 -4.24 -7.99 8.60
C VAL A 435 -3.52 -7.04 9.56
N ALA A 436 -3.26 -7.48 10.80
CA ALA A 436 -2.48 -6.70 11.74
C ALA A 436 -1.02 -6.56 11.24
N TYR A 437 -0.45 -5.36 11.36
CA TYR A 437 0.95 -5.15 11.04
C TYR A 437 1.84 -5.72 12.15
N PRO A 438 2.87 -6.54 11.85
CA PRO A 438 3.66 -7.21 12.87
C PRO A 438 4.71 -6.26 13.47
N LEU A 439 4.37 -5.66 14.61
CA LEU A 439 5.19 -4.66 15.30
C LEU A 439 6.44 -5.24 15.98
N TYR A 440 6.48 -6.55 16.16
CA TYR A 440 7.52 -7.26 16.90
C TYR A 440 8.18 -8.39 16.09
N PHE A 441 8.08 -8.34 14.76
CA PHE A 441 8.83 -9.21 13.86
C PHE A 441 10.32 -8.88 13.91
N LEU A 442 11.18 -9.86 14.18
CA LEU A 442 12.63 -9.69 14.39
C LEU A 442 12.97 -8.67 15.48
N ASP A 443 12.20 -8.68 16.58
CA ASP A 443 12.36 -7.69 17.65
C ASP A 443 13.76 -7.73 18.30
N ASN A 444 14.42 -8.90 18.33
CA ASN A 444 15.75 -9.07 18.91
C ASN A 444 16.89 -8.61 17.99
N GLU A 445 16.60 -8.27 16.73
CA GLU A 445 17.60 -7.95 15.72
C GLU A 445 17.74 -6.44 15.50
N ASP A 446 18.96 -6.04 15.15
CA ASP A 446 19.23 -4.78 14.46
C ASP A 446 19.15 -5.04 12.95
N TYR A 447 18.11 -4.50 12.30
CA TYR A 447 17.89 -4.70 10.86
C TYR A 447 18.91 -3.97 9.98
N LEU A 448 19.88 -3.24 10.51
CA LEU A 448 20.87 -2.57 9.66
C LEU A 448 21.72 -3.60 8.89
N PRO A 449 21.84 -3.47 7.56
CA PRO A 449 22.71 -4.34 6.79
C PRO A 449 24.16 -4.26 7.27
N SER A 450 24.85 -5.41 7.23
CA SER A 450 26.26 -5.48 7.57
C SER A 450 27.09 -4.55 6.69
N LEU A 451 28.08 -3.84 7.27
CA LEU A 451 29.05 -3.03 6.53
C LEU A 451 29.91 -3.83 5.52
N ARG A 452 29.75 -5.17 5.49
CA ARG A 452 30.37 -6.05 4.49
C ARG A 452 29.52 -6.22 3.22
N THR A 453 28.28 -5.72 3.19
CA THR A 453 27.41 -5.77 2.01
C THR A 453 27.37 -4.40 1.32
N PRO A 454 27.05 -4.33 0.01
CA PRO A 454 26.84 -3.06 -0.67
C PRO A 454 25.83 -2.15 0.05
N GLU A 455 24.74 -2.73 0.55
CA GLU A 455 23.67 -1.99 1.23
C GLU A 455 24.09 -1.42 2.59
N GLY A 456 25.03 -2.07 3.29
CA GLY A 456 25.62 -1.52 4.52
C GLY A 456 26.63 -0.41 4.27
N LEU A 457 27.20 -0.34 3.06
CA LEU A 457 28.18 0.69 2.69
C LEU A 457 27.53 1.96 2.14
N VAL A 458 26.30 1.89 1.61
CA VAL A 458 25.62 3.09 1.11
C VAL A 458 25.19 4.00 2.26
N PRO A 459 25.19 5.33 2.07
CA PRO A 459 24.80 6.24 3.13
C PRO A 459 23.34 6.04 3.53
N ASN A 460 23.03 6.17 4.82
CA ASN A 460 21.67 5.97 5.36
C ASN A 460 20.61 6.86 4.71
N ILE A 461 21.00 8.01 4.16
CA ILE A 461 20.11 8.89 3.37
C ILE A 461 19.45 8.18 2.18
N THR A 462 20.04 7.08 1.70
CA THR A 462 19.51 6.25 0.63
C THR A 462 18.20 5.58 1.05
N TRP A 463 18.10 5.23 2.33
CA TRP A 463 17.01 4.48 2.94
C TRP A 463 15.98 5.37 3.67
N THR A 464 16.29 6.66 3.90
CA THR A 464 15.44 7.56 4.71
C THR A 464 14.58 8.53 3.95
#